data_AF-A0A5Q0HAV0-F1
#
_entry.id   AF-A0A5Q0HAV0-F1
#
_cell.length_a   1.000
_cell.length_b   1.000
_cell.length_c   1.000
_cell.angle_alpha   90.00
_cell.angle_beta   90.00
_cell.angle_gamma   90.00
#
_symmetry.space_group_name_H-M   'P 1'
#
loop_
_entity.id
_entity.type
_entity.pdbx_description
1 polymer ?
#
loop_
_entity_poly.entity_id
_entity_poly.type
_entity_poly.pdbx_seq_one_letter_code
_entity_poly.pdbx_strand_id
1 'polypeptide(L)'
;MGAKRQCRGCGARLAADNRAWLCAACGRRDAQASCAPVKPVDFWATDEFREAFASRHFGRIMRAYRFAHTPALTQARLGRWLGLSQGHVSHVEAGRTPPSDLVKLERWARALRVPEALLWFRFQEASVESLQERRGRSFGWFTAGAPVPAVERVVGTPDVETLRAMTRTFRQLDNRFGGGHARATVSQYLVGEAVPLLRAGRFRDGVRRELFGAVAEMNQLAGWMAYDVGDVDAGRKHLRQALRLCKDVGDDALAAEMLAGMSHHAAFFRSPLVAVDLARGARDSASRTGLGVLQAEAAVMEAHGLALQRDSRKAVAVLREAEALFSAAEGSSVPEWLGYFDAAYLAAKFAHCFRDLGRSDEAEGFARRSLEMSEGYERGRLFNTALLASILADQRRVEEACEVGLAALRMAVNLNSVRTVTYLADVAARLAPFAGEPVAGELFAEMRAMGIVGSAEGQDV
;
A
#
# COMPACT_ATOMS: atom_id res chain seq x y z
N MET A 1 37.79 34.11 30.51
CA MET A 1 37.32 32.70 30.58
C MET A 1 36.21 32.51 29.55
N GLY A 2 36.48 31.81 28.45
CA GLY A 2 35.49 31.60 27.39
C GLY A 2 34.32 30.72 27.87
N ALA A 3 33.10 31.08 27.49
CA ALA A 3 31.89 30.34 27.85
C ALA A 3 32.03 28.86 27.46
N LYS A 4 31.83 27.97 28.44
CA LYS A 4 31.96 26.51 28.27
C LYS A 4 30.87 26.06 27.29
N ARG A 5 31.24 25.68 26.06
CA ARG A 5 30.28 25.23 25.03
C ARG A 5 29.57 23.95 25.47
N GLN A 6 28.25 23.93 25.32
CA GLN A 6 27.38 22.81 25.65
C GLN A 6 26.78 22.20 24.38
N CYS A 7 26.56 20.89 24.41
CA CYS A 7 25.91 20.12 23.38
C CYS A 7 24.44 20.56 23.29
N ARG A 8 24.00 20.99 22.11
CA ARG A 8 22.59 21.40 21.90
C ARG A 8 21.59 20.24 22.00
N GLY A 9 22.05 19.00 21.88
CA GLY A 9 21.19 17.82 21.95
C GLY A 9 20.94 17.29 23.36
N CYS A 10 21.90 17.41 24.27
CA CYS A 10 21.79 16.83 25.62
C CYS A 10 22.30 17.73 26.75
N GLY A 11 22.72 18.96 26.46
CA GLY A 11 23.27 19.90 27.45
C GLY A 11 24.67 19.56 27.96
N ALA A 12 25.23 18.39 27.61
CA ALA A 12 26.56 17.98 28.07
C ALA A 12 27.66 18.93 27.57
N ARG A 13 28.67 19.17 28.40
CA ARG A 13 29.82 20.02 28.01
C ARG A 13 30.59 19.39 26.85
N LEU A 14 30.89 20.17 25.81
CA LEU A 14 31.66 19.71 24.65
C LEU A 14 33.15 19.72 24.96
N ALA A 15 33.87 18.73 24.41
CA ALA A 15 35.33 18.68 24.46
C ALA A 15 35.93 19.91 23.75
N ALA A 16 37.11 20.35 24.19
CA ALA A 16 37.73 21.59 23.72
C ALA A 16 38.08 21.56 22.21
N ASP A 17 38.36 20.38 21.69
CA ASP A 17 38.65 20.07 20.29
C ASP A 17 37.38 19.83 19.43
N ASN A 18 36.22 19.65 20.06
CA ASN A 18 34.97 19.43 19.34
C ASN A 18 34.40 20.75 18.80
N ARG A 19 34.61 21.00 17.51
CA ARG A 19 34.08 22.19 16.80
C ARG A 19 32.58 22.09 16.48
N ALA A 20 31.96 20.91 16.57
CA ALA A 20 30.53 20.74 16.29
C ALA A 20 29.63 21.29 17.41
N TRP A 21 28.32 21.36 17.15
CA TRP A 21 27.30 21.77 18.12
C TRP A 21 26.72 20.60 18.95
N LEU A 22 27.15 19.36 18.63
CA LEU A 22 26.70 18.12 19.25
C LEU A 22 27.90 17.32 19.78
N CYS A 23 27.71 16.59 20.88
CA CYS A 23 28.70 15.60 21.31
C CYS A 23 28.70 14.39 20.37
N ALA A 24 29.76 13.59 20.36
CA ALA A 24 29.89 12.44 19.45
C ALA A 24 28.69 11.46 19.54
N ALA A 25 28.13 11.24 20.74
CA ALA A 25 26.97 10.37 20.92
C ALA A 25 25.67 10.98 20.35
N CYS A 26 25.45 12.29 20.52
CA CYS A 26 24.32 12.99 19.90
C CYS A 26 24.50 13.12 18.40
N GLY A 27 25.73 13.31 17.92
CA GLY A 27 26.06 13.32 16.49
C GLY A 27 25.83 11.96 15.83
N ARG A 28 26.18 10.85 16.50
CA ARG A 28 25.87 9.50 16.02
C ARG A 28 24.36 9.23 16.00
N ARG A 29 23.62 9.64 17.04
CA ARG A 29 22.15 9.55 17.07
C ARG A 29 21.50 10.39 15.97
N ASP A 30 21.99 11.61 15.76
CA ASP A 30 21.53 12.49 14.69
C ASP A 30 21.84 11.87 13.31
N ALA A 31 23.02 11.28 13.13
CA ALA A 31 23.39 10.57 11.90
C ALA A 31 22.52 9.32 11.63
N GLN A 32 22.04 8.67 12.68
CA GLN A 32 21.11 7.54 12.65
C GLN A 32 19.63 7.94 12.61
N ALA A 33 19.31 9.25 12.65
CA ALA A 33 17.94 9.71 12.65
C ALA A 33 17.22 9.30 11.35
N SER A 34 16.09 8.61 11.52
CA SER A 34 15.25 8.14 10.42
C SER A 34 14.47 9.26 9.72
N CYS A 35 14.42 10.47 10.31
CA CYS A 35 13.73 11.63 9.75
C CYS A 35 14.53 12.93 9.91
N ALA A 36 14.18 13.94 9.09
CA ALA A 36 14.80 15.25 9.14
C ALA A 36 14.45 15.99 10.45
N PRO A 37 15.40 16.73 11.05
CA PRO A 37 15.17 17.45 12.30
C PRO A 37 14.24 18.65 12.13
N VAL A 38 13.52 19.02 13.18
CA VAL A 38 12.77 20.29 13.24
C VAL A 38 13.77 21.44 13.24
N LYS A 39 13.50 22.47 12.44
CA LYS A 39 14.34 23.66 12.32
C LYS A 39 13.62 24.89 12.88
N PRO A 40 14.33 25.78 13.60
CA PRO A 40 13.79 27.05 14.03
C PRO A 40 13.55 27.98 12.82
N VAL A 41 12.75 29.03 12.97
CA VAL A 41 12.31 29.89 11.86
C VAL A 41 13.50 30.61 11.19
N ASP A 42 14.48 31.03 11.98
CA ASP A 42 15.72 31.68 11.54
C ASP A 42 16.58 30.80 10.63
N PHE A 43 16.49 29.47 10.74
CA PHE A 43 17.17 28.55 9.82
C PHE A 43 16.77 28.78 8.36
N TRP A 44 15.52 29.16 8.10
CA TRP A 44 14.99 29.35 6.75
C TRP A 44 15.15 30.79 6.22
N ALA A 45 15.65 31.70 7.05
CA ALA A 45 15.69 33.13 6.77
C ALA A 45 16.98 33.60 6.05
N THR A 46 17.78 32.68 5.51
CA THR A 46 19.04 33.00 4.80
C THR A 46 18.79 33.46 3.36
N ASP A 47 19.74 34.19 2.79
CA ASP A 47 19.68 34.63 1.37
C ASP A 47 19.59 33.41 0.43
N GLU A 48 20.32 32.33 0.72
CA GLU A 48 20.31 31.10 -0.07
C GLU A 48 18.94 30.42 -0.09
N PHE A 49 18.20 30.45 1.01
CA PHE A 49 16.84 29.91 1.05
C PHE A 49 15.86 30.81 0.32
N ARG A 50 15.98 32.14 0.48
CA ARG A 50 15.15 33.11 -0.25
C ARG A 50 15.28 32.92 -1.77
N GLU A 51 16.50 32.78 -2.29
CA GLU A 51 16.74 32.48 -3.71
C GLU A 51 16.21 31.10 -4.12
N ALA A 52 16.41 30.08 -3.29
CA ALA A 52 15.91 28.74 -3.56
C ALA A 52 14.38 28.69 -3.66
N PHE A 53 13.65 29.33 -2.75
CA PHE A 53 12.19 29.41 -2.80
C PHE A 53 11.69 30.24 -3.99
N ALA A 54 12.31 31.39 -4.27
CA ALA A 54 11.98 32.23 -5.42
C ALA A 54 12.14 31.52 -6.76
N SER A 55 13.11 30.60 -6.86
CA SER A 55 13.38 29.81 -8.07
C SER A 55 12.29 28.79 -8.43
N ARG A 56 11.36 28.49 -7.50
CA ARG A 56 10.33 27.45 -7.64
C ARG A 56 10.89 26.08 -8.05
N HIS A 57 12.13 25.79 -7.65
CA HIS A 57 12.84 24.57 -8.01
C HIS A 57 13.20 23.79 -6.75
N PHE A 58 12.48 22.70 -6.47
CA PHE A 58 12.62 21.97 -5.21
C PHE A 58 14.04 21.43 -4.97
N GLY A 59 14.77 21.08 -6.03
CA GLY A 59 16.19 20.68 -5.93
C GLY A 59 17.11 21.77 -5.38
N ARG A 60 16.79 23.06 -5.59
CA ARG A 60 17.57 24.17 -5.01
C ARG A 60 17.30 24.31 -3.52
N ILE A 61 16.07 24.02 -3.09
CA ILE A 61 15.69 23.95 -1.67
C ILE A 61 16.40 22.78 -0.98
N MET A 62 16.44 21.61 -1.60
CA MET A 62 17.17 20.45 -1.08
C MET A 62 18.66 20.76 -0.89
N ARG A 63 19.28 21.39 -1.89
CA ARG A 63 20.68 21.81 -1.85
C ARG A 63 20.93 22.81 -0.73
N ALA A 64 20.14 23.89 -0.65
CA ALA A 64 20.23 24.88 0.41
C ALA A 64 20.07 24.25 1.80
N TYR A 65 19.10 23.34 1.95
CA TYR A 65 18.86 22.59 3.19
C TYR A 65 20.05 21.76 3.63
N ARG A 66 20.75 21.07 2.71
CA ARG A 66 21.95 20.31 3.07
C ARG A 66 23.08 21.19 3.56
N PHE A 67 23.35 22.31 2.86
CA PHE A 67 24.47 23.19 3.18
C PHE A 67 24.21 24.07 4.40
N ALA A 68 22.96 24.35 4.73
CA ALA A 68 22.58 25.05 5.96
C ALA A 68 22.81 24.22 7.25
N HIS A 69 23.11 22.92 7.14
CA HIS A 69 23.52 22.10 8.28
C HIS A 69 25.02 22.24 8.58
N THR A 70 25.38 22.14 9.85
CA THR A 70 26.78 22.12 10.29
C THR A 70 27.06 20.87 11.13
N PRO A 71 27.79 19.87 10.61
CA PRO A 71 28.35 19.79 9.26
C PRO A 71 27.27 19.64 8.18
N ALA A 72 27.62 19.98 6.93
CA ALA A 72 26.71 19.86 5.79
C ALA A 72 26.24 18.41 5.61
N LEU A 73 24.97 18.22 5.27
CA LEU A 73 24.40 16.89 5.06
C LEU A 73 24.92 16.31 3.74
N THR A 74 25.11 14.99 3.69
CA THR A 74 25.37 14.28 2.43
C THR A 74 24.07 14.07 1.65
N GLN A 75 24.15 13.99 0.32
CA GLN A 75 22.99 13.66 -0.52
C GLN A 75 22.40 12.28 -0.16
N ALA A 76 23.23 11.31 0.20
CA ALA A 76 22.78 10.01 0.69
C ALA A 76 21.94 10.11 1.98
N ARG A 77 22.31 11.01 2.90
CA ARG A 77 21.53 11.24 4.13
C ARG A 77 20.21 11.94 3.85
N LEU A 78 20.22 12.93 2.98
CA LEU A 78 18.98 13.58 2.52
C LEU A 78 18.06 12.58 1.82
N GLY A 79 18.64 11.72 0.96
CA GLY A 79 17.92 10.67 0.25
C GLY A 79 17.20 9.71 1.19
N ARG A 80 17.85 9.28 2.28
CA ARG A 80 17.20 8.43 3.30
C ARG A 80 15.95 9.07 3.92
N TRP A 81 15.95 10.38 4.17
CA TRP A 81 14.76 11.07 4.71
C TRP A 81 13.64 11.24 3.69
N LEU A 82 14.00 11.29 2.40
CA LEU A 82 13.08 11.51 1.30
C LEU A 82 12.59 10.21 0.63
N GLY A 83 13.16 9.06 1.00
CA GLY A 83 12.93 7.79 0.31
C GLY A 83 13.56 7.75 -1.10
N LEU A 84 14.68 8.45 -1.31
CA LEU A 84 15.39 8.58 -2.59
C LEU A 84 16.81 8.01 -2.51
N SER A 85 17.31 7.49 -3.64
CA SER A 85 18.73 7.15 -3.77
C SER A 85 19.59 8.42 -3.81
N GLN A 86 20.88 8.30 -3.47
CA GLN A 86 21.81 9.44 -3.55
C GLN A 86 21.91 10.01 -4.98
N GLY A 87 21.93 9.15 -6.00
CA GLY A 87 21.94 9.56 -7.40
C GLY A 87 20.68 10.33 -7.81
N HIS A 88 19.51 9.91 -7.32
CA HIS A 88 18.26 10.64 -7.57
C HIS A 88 18.27 12.02 -6.92
N VAL A 89 18.73 12.14 -5.66
CA VAL A 89 18.91 13.46 -5.02
C VAL A 89 19.86 14.35 -5.83
N SER A 90 20.95 13.78 -6.37
CA SER A 90 21.89 14.51 -7.23
C SER A 90 21.23 15.04 -8.50
N HIS A 91 20.45 14.23 -9.21
CA HIS A 91 19.71 14.65 -10.40
C HIS A 91 18.67 15.73 -10.12
N VAL A 92 17.97 15.63 -9.00
CA VAL A 92 16.99 16.63 -8.55
C VAL A 92 17.71 17.93 -8.18
N GLU A 93 18.79 17.90 -7.41
CA GLU A 93 19.59 19.09 -7.08
C GLU A 93 20.16 19.77 -8.34
N ALA A 94 20.54 18.99 -9.36
CA ALA A 94 21.07 19.48 -10.63
C ALA A 94 20.01 19.93 -11.63
N GLY A 95 18.71 19.72 -11.34
CA GLY A 95 17.60 20.08 -12.25
C GLY A 95 17.50 19.21 -13.50
N ARG A 96 18.10 18.02 -13.51
CA ARG A 96 18.04 17.08 -14.65
C ARG A 96 16.72 16.32 -14.72
N THR A 97 16.08 16.11 -13.57
CA THR A 97 14.74 15.54 -13.42
C THR A 97 13.90 16.46 -12.54
N PRO A 98 13.41 17.60 -13.07
CA PRO A 98 12.60 18.51 -12.27
C PRO A 98 11.28 17.82 -11.89
N PRO A 99 10.97 17.69 -10.59
CA PRO A 99 9.69 17.15 -10.16
C PRO A 99 8.54 18.05 -10.63
N SER A 100 7.68 17.53 -11.51
CA SER A 100 6.47 18.24 -11.97
C SER A 100 5.21 17.86 -11.17
N ASP A 101 5.30 16.81 -10.35
CA ASP A 101 4.19 16.25 -9.59
C ASP A 101 4.04 16.93 -8.21
N LEU A 102 2.91 17.60 -8.00
CA LEU A 102 2.57 18.30 -6.76
C LEU A 102 2.58 17.37 -5.53
N VAL A 103 2.18 16.11 -5.69
CA VAL A 103 2.15 15.11 -4.60
C VAL A 103 3.57 14.77 -4.16
N LYS A 104 4.52 14.65 -5.10
CA LYS A 104 5.94 14.43 -4.79
C LYS A 104 6.56 15.65 -4.11
N LEU A 105 6.26 16.85 -4.61
CA LEU A 105 6.73 18.11 -4.03
C LEU A 105 6.25 18.27 -2.58
N GLU A 106 4.97 17.99 -2.32
CA GLU A 106 4.39 18.04 -1.00
C GLU A 106 5.01 16.99 -0.05
N ARG A 107 5.18 15.75 -0.52
CA ARG A 107 5.84 14.69 0.26
C ARG A 107 7.24 15.11 0.69
N TRP A 108 8.03 15.68 -0.21
CA TRP A 108 9.39 16.13 0.09
C TRP A 108 9.40 17.35 1.02
N ALA A 109 8.48 18.31 0.83
CA ALA A 109 8.33 19.46 1.71
C ALA A 109 7.98 19.03 3.14
N ARG A 110 7.05 18.09 3.29
CA ARG A 110 6.67 17.53 4.60
C ARG A 110 7.83 16.76 5.23
N ALA A 111 8.54 15.93 4.46
CA ALA A 111 9.68 15.14 4.96
C ALA A 111 10.84 16.03 5.47
N LEU A 112 11.11 17.16 4.80
CA LEU A 112 12.13 18.14 5.23
C LEU A 112 11.58 19.18 6.22
N ARG A 113 10.28 19.12 6.51
CA ARG A 113 9.56 20.06 7.39
C ARG A 113 9.71 21.52 6.94
N VAL A 114 9.60 21.74 5.63
CA VAL A 114 9.61 23.08 5.04
C VAL A 114 8.31 23.81 5.43
N PRO A 115 8.39 25.02 6.01
CA PRO A 115 7.20 25.82 6.27
C PRO A 115 6.42 26.11 4.99
N GLU A 116 5.12 25.80 4.98
CA GLU A 116 4.25 25.97 3.80
C GLU A 116 4.24 27.42 3.29
N ALA A 117 4.31 28.40 4.20
CA ALA A 117 4.37 29.81 3.86
C ALA A 117 5.58 30.21 2.98
N LEU A 118 6.59 29.35 2.86
CA LEU A 118 7.77 29.57 2.02
C LEU A 118 7.68 28.89 0.65
N LEU A 119 6.68 28.04 0.43
CA LEU A 119 6.52 27.27 -0.81
C LEU A 119 5.68 28.06 -1.83
N TRP A 120 5.94 27.82 -3.11
CA TRP A 120 5.17 28.42 -4.22
C TRP A 120 3.89 27.62 -4.55
N PHE A 121 3.62 26.59 -3.76
CA PHE A 121 2.44 25.75 -3.84
C PHE A 121 1.90 25.55 -2.42
N ARG A 122 0.60 25.29 -2.31
CA ARG A 122 -0.04 24.94 -1.04
C ARG A 122 -0.02 23.44 -0.87
N PHE A 123 0.10 22.99 0.38
CA PHE A 123 -0.23 21.61 0.68
C PHE A 123 -1.69 21.40 0.33
N GLN A 124 -1.99 20.33 -0.39
CA GLN A 124 -3.37 19.90 -0.48
C GLN A 124 -3.83 19.67 0.96
N GLU A 125 -4.91 20.36 1.37
CA GLU A 125 -5.44 20.23 2.72
C GLU A 125 -5.52 18.73 3.03
N ALA A 126 -4.81 18.34 4.08
CA ALA A 126 -4.64 16.94 4.42
C ALA A 126 -6.02 16.29 4.44
N SER A 127 -6.23 15.31 3.55
CA SER A 127 -7.37 14.44 3.58
C SER A 127 -7.36 13.65 4.87
N VAL A 128 -7.86 14.21 5.97
CA VAL A 128 -8.26 13.55 7.23
C VAL A 128 -7.17 12.75 8.00
N GLU A 129 -6.04 12.40 7.38
CA GLU A 129 -4.92 11.64 7.93
C GLU A 129 -4.20 12.41 9.04
N SER A 130 -4.16 13.75 8.96
CA SER A 130 -3.52 14.62 9.97
C SER A 130 -4.35 14.81 11.26
N LEU A 131 -5.66 14.51 11.24
CA LEU A 131 -6.50 14.48 12.45
C LEU A 131 -6.27 13.19 13.26
N GLN A 132 -5.71 12.14 12.65
CA GLN A 132 -5.42 10.88 13.33
C GLN A 132 -4.08 10.92 14.10
N GLU A 133 -3.07 11.66 13.63
CA GLU A 133 -1.78 11.76 14.33
C GLU A 133 -1.78 12.74 15.52
N ARG A 134 -2.61 13.80 15.48
CA ARG A 134 -2.85 14.65 16.66
C ARG A 134 -3.69 13.96 17.76
N ARG A 135 -4.35 12.84 17.44
CA ARG A 135 -5.13 12.00 18.38
C ARG A 135 -4.43 10.71 18.78
N GLY A 136 -3.24 10.44 18.26
CA GLY A 136 -2.52 9.16 18.44
C GLY A 136 -1.64 9.06 19.69
N ARG A 137 -1.63 10.08 20.56
CA ARG A 137 -0.93 10.02 21.86
C ARG A 137 -1.89 10.35 22.99
N SER A 138 -2.01 9.41 23.92
CA SER A 138 -2.80 9.42 25.15
C SER A 138 -4.23 8.85 25.03
N PHE A 139 -4.33 7.55 25.30
CA PHE A 139 -5.37 7.05 26.19
C PHE A 139 -5.12 7.68 27.58
N GLY A 140 -6.01 8.56 28.04
CA GLY A 140 -5.97 9.13 29.40
C GLY A 140 -6.34 10.61 29.48
N TRP A 141 -7.56 10.86 30.00
CA TRP A 141 -8.14 12.02 30.70
C TRP A 141 -8.22 13.46 30.07
N PHE A 142 -9.49 13.91 29.95
CA PHE A 142 -10.13 15.24 29.92
C PHE A 142 -9.37 16.56 29.62
N THR A 143 -9.92 17.34 28.67
CA THR A 143 -10.31 18.75 28.92
C THR A 143 -11.59 19.09 28.14
N ALA A 144 -12.55 19.68 28.85
CA ALA A 144 -13.85 20.13 28.36
C ALA A 144 -13.75 21.10 27.17
N GLY A 145 -14.32 20.72 26.03
CA GLY A 145 -14.86 21.65 25.05
C GLY A 145 -16.38 21.55 25.10
N ALA A 146 -17.07 22.69 25.06
CA ALA A 146 -18.51 22.81 25.31
C ALA A 146 -19.34 21.73 24.60
N PRO A 147 -20.35 21.14 25.26
CA PRO A 147 -21.21 20.14 24.63
C PRO A 147 -22.01 20.81 23.52
N VAL A 148 -21.70 20.44 22.27
CA VAL A 148 -22.70 20.51 21.21
C VAL A 148 -23.83 19.58 21.68
N PRO A 149 -25.10 20.00 21.71
CA PRO A 149 -26.17 19.11 22.14
C PRO A 149 -26.14 17.88 21.23
N ALA A 150 -25.76 16.74 21.80
CA ALA A 150 -25.89 15.46 21.14
C ALA A 150 -27.39 15.20 21.03
N VAL A 151 -27.98 15.52 19.88
CA VAL A 151 -29.22 14.86 19.50
C VAL A 151 -28.90 13.36 19.56
N GLU A 152 -29.54 12.62 20.47
CA GLU A 152 -29.37 11.17 20.59
C GLU A 152 -29.78 10.54 19.25
N ARG A 153 -28.81 10.34 18.35
CA ARG A 153 -29.02 9.64 17.08
C ARG A 153 -29.21 8.17 17.40
N VAL A 154 -30.42 7.66 17.18
CA VAL A 154 -30.70 6.22 17.21
C VAL A 154 -30.25 5.65 15.87
N VAL A 155 -29.27 4.74 15.89
CA VAL A 155 -28.82 4.06 14.67
C VAL A 155 -29.75 2.90 14.36
N GLY A 156 -30.23 2.84 13.12
CA GLY A 156 -31.13 1.80 12.64
C GLY A 156 -30.62 1.08 11.40
N THR A 157 -31.37 0.08 10.97
CA THR A 157 -31.13 -0.69 9.74
C THR A 157 -30.89 0.20 8.50
N PRO A 158 -31.62 1.32 8.28
CA PRO A 158 -31.36 2.19 7.12
C PRO A 158 -29.96 2.80 7.08
N ASP A 159 -29.35 3.10 8.25
CA ASP A 159 -27.97 3.60 8.30
C ASP A 159 -26.98 2.53 7.83
N VAL A 160 -27.21 1.27 8.24
CA VAL A 160 -26.39 0.12 7.84
C VAL A 160 -26.55 -0.17 6.35
N GLU A 161 -27.78 -0.18 5.85
CA GLU A 161 -28.08 -0.40 4.43
C GLU A 161 -27.44 0.67 3.55
N THR A 162 -27.50 1.93 3.97
CA THR A 162 -26.85 3.06 3.27
C THR A 162 -25.33 2.85 3.22
N LEU A 163 -24.71 2.51 4.34
CA LEU A 163 -23.26 2.27 4.41
C LEU A 163 -22.83 1.10 3.51
N ARG A 164 -23.59 0.00 3.51
CA ARG A 164 -23.34 -1.16 2.62
C ARG A 164 -23.52 -0.79 1.14
N ALA A 165 -24.58 -0.05 0.80
CA ALA A 165 -24.81 0.43 -0.55
C ALA A 165 -23.65 1.30 -1.06
N MET A 166 -23.21 2.26 -0.25
CA MET A 166 -22.06 3.10 -0.58
C MET A 166 -20.78 2.27 -0.76
N THR A 167 -20.54 1.30 0.14
CA THR A 167 -19.39 0.39 0.04
C THR A 167 -19.40 -0.39 -1.28
N ARG A 168 -20.57 -0.90 -1.70
CA ARG A 168 -20.72 -1.59 -3.00
C ARG A 168 -20.42 -0.68 -4.18
N THR A 169 -20.97 0.54 -4.19
CA THR A 169 -20.70 1.53 -5.25
C THR A 169 -19.21 1.84 -5.36
N PHE A 170 -18.52 2.09 -4.23
CA PHE A 170 -17.09 2.34 -4.26
C PHE A 170 -16.28 1.12 -4.70
N ARG A 171 -16.68 -0.10 -4.31
CA ARG A 171 -16.03 -1.34 -4.73
C ARG A 171 -16.15 -1.59 -6.22
N GLN A 172 -17.31 -1.30 -6.82
CA GLN A 172 -17.49 -1.38 -8.27
C GLN A 172 -16.57 -0.40 -9.01
N LEU A 173 -16.44 0.84 -8.51
CA LEU A 173 -15.51 1.82 -9.07
C LEU A 173 -14.05 1.37 -8.93
N ASP A 174 -13.67 0.84 -7.77
CA ASP A 174 -12.33 0.31 -7.50
C ASP A 174 -11.97 -0.87 -8.43
N ASN A 175 -12.88 -1.81 -8.64
CA ASN A 175 -12.64 -2.95 -9.54
C ASN A 175 -12.52 -2.54 -11.01
N ARG A 176 -13.25 -1.51 -11.44
CA ARG A 176 -13.28 -1.05 -12.83
C ARG A 176 -12.19 -0.06 -13.20
N PHE A 177 -11.84 0.86 -12.30
CA PHE A 177 -10.93 1.98 -12.58
C PHE A 177 -9.66 1.99 -11.70
N GLY A 178 -9.57 1.06 -10.73
CA GLY A 178 -8.50 1.02 -9.74
C GLY A 178 -8.71 1.95 -8.55
N GLY A 179 -7.96 1.67 -7.47
CA GLY A 179 -8.19 2.28 -6.16
C GLY A 179 -7.84 3.76 -6.04
N GLY A 180 -7.09 4.33 -6.99
CA GLY A 180 -6.70 5.74 -6.92
C GLY A 180 -7.86 6.73 -7.01
N HIS A 181 -8.92 6.42 -7.77
CA HIS A 181 -9.96 7.39 -8.13
C HIS A 181 -10.89 7.79 -6.98
N ALA A 182 -11.35 6.83 -6.18
CA ALA A 182 -12.36 7.07 -5.14
C ALA A 182 -11.79 7.09 -3.71
N ARG A 183 -10.48 6.92 -3.52
CA ARG A 183 -9.85 6.71 -2.19
C ARG A 183 -10.13 7.85 -1.23
N ALA A 184 -10.00 9.09 -1.70
CA ALA A 184 -10.24 10.28 -0.91
C ALA A 184 -11.69 10.33 -0.42
N THR A 185 -12.65 10.06 -1.31
CA THR A 185 -14.08 10.02 -1.00
C THR A 185 -14.41 8.91 0.00
N VAL A 186 -13.86 7.70 -0.18
CA VAL A 186 -14.02 6.58 0.76
C VAL A 186 -13.49 6.96 2.16
N SER A 187 -12.31 7.58 2.23
CA SER A 187 -11.69 8.00 3.49
C SER A 187 -12.49 9.10 4.18
N GLN A 188 -13.00 10.07 3.43
CA GLN A 188 -13.88 11.12 3.93
C GLN A 188 -15.21 10.55 4.45
N TYR A 189 -15.84 9.63 3.71
CA TYR A 189 -17.08 8.99 4.11
C TYR A 189 -16.90 8.15 5.39
N LEU A 190 -15.78 7.42 5.49
CA LEU A 190 -15.44 6.65 6.70
C LEU A 190 -15.39 7.55 7.94
N VAL A 191 -14.74 8.71 7.84
CA VAL A 191 -14.54 9.58 9.01
C VAL A 191 -15.72 10.50 9.28
N GLY A 192 -16.36 11.01 8.23
CA GLY A 192 -17.48 11.94 8.31
C GLY A 192 -18.80 11.28 8.65
N GLU A 193 -19.04 10.05 8.17
CA GLU A 193 -20.34 9.37 8.30
C GLU A 193 -20.24 8.08 9.11
N ALA A 194 -19.35 7.16 8.71
CA ALA A 194 -19.32 5.80 9.27
C ALA A 194 -18.83 5.76 10.74
N VAL A 195 -17.76 6.48 11.07
CA VAL A 195 -17.20 6.54 12.43
C VAL A 195 -18.16 7.21 13.43
N PRO A 196 -18.84 8.32 13.10
CA PRO A 196 -19.88 8.87 13.97
C PRO A 196 -21.00 7.88 14.30
N LEU A 197 -21.42 7.03 13.36
CA LEU A 197 -22.43 5.98 13.62
C LEU A 197 -21.95 4.99 14.69
N LEU A 198 -20.67 4.61 14.69
CA LEU A 198 -20.10 3.73 15.73
C LEU A 198 -20.09 4.36 17.13
N ARG A 199 -20.09 5.70 17.20
CA ARG A 199 -20.05 6.46 18.47
C ARG A 199 -21.43 6.82 19.01
N ALA A 200 -22.48 6.59 18.23
CA ALA A 200 -23.83 6.85 18.67
C ALA A 200 -24.16 6.02 19.91
N GLY A 201 -24.78 6.65 20.92
CA GLY A 201 -24.98 6.05 22.24
C GLY A 201 -26.09 5.00 22.33
N ARG A 202 -26.95 4.86 21.29
CA ARG A 202 -28.07 3.92 21.28
C ARG A 202 -28.14 3.14 19.96
N PHE A 203 -28.05 1.83 20.07
CA PHE A 203 -28.30 0.87 18.99
C PHE A 203 -29.60 0.13 19.29
N ARG A 204 -30.39 -0.19 18.26
CA ARG A 204 -31.40 -1.24 18.38
C ARG A 204 -30.71 -2.60 18.42
N ASP A 205 -31.37 -3.62 18.98
CA ASP A 205 -30.81 -4.98 19.07
C ASP A 205 -30.41 -5.51 17.68
N GLY A 206 -29.26 -6.19 17.59
CA GLY A 206 -28.69 -6.70 16.33
C GLY A 206 -27.98 -5.66 15.45
N VAL A 207 -28.48 -4.42 15.40
CA VAL A 207 -27.95 -3.35 14.52
C VAL A 207 -26.48 -3.03 14.80
N ARG A 208 -26.05 -3.13 16.06
CA ARG A 208 -24.63 -2.90 16.41
C ARG A 208 -23.70 -3.84 15.65
N ARG A 209 -24.04 -5.14 15.56
CA ARG A 209 -23.19 -6.13 14.87
C ARG A 209 -23.14 -5.84 13.38
N GLU A 210 -24.28 -5.57 12.77
CA GLU A 210 -24.36 -5.28 11.34
C GLU A 210 -23.64 -3.99 10.96
N LEU A 211 -23.76 -2.93 11.77
CA LEU A 211 -23.05 -1.68 11.57
C LEU A 211 -21.53 -1.90 11.64
N PHE A 212 -21.05 -2.60 12.67
CA PHE A 212 -19.61 -2.85 12.82
C PHE A 212 -19.07 -3.66 11.64
N GLY A 213 -19.82 -4.66 11.17
CA GLY A 213 -19.50 -5.40 9.94
C GLY A 213 -19.43 -4.47 8.73
N ALA A 214 -20.44 -3.64 8.50
CA ALA A 214 -20.48 -2.70 7.37
C ALA A 214 -19.32 -1.68 7.41
N VAL A 215 -18.94 -1.19 8.61
CA VAL A 215 -17.77 -0.30 8.75
C VAL A 215 -16.46 -1.06 8.55
N ALA A 216 -16.39 -2.33 8.94
CA ALA A 216 -15.25 -3.19 8.67
C ALA A 216 -15.07 -3.44 7.16
N GLU A 217 -16.14 -3.73 6.44
CA GLU A 217 -16.14 -3.89 4.97
C GLU A 217 -15.65 -2.62 4.26
N MET A 218 -16.10 -1.44 4.71
CA MET A 218 -15.65 -0.16 4.16
C MET A 218 -14.16 0.11 4.48
N ASN A 219 -13.69 -0.26 5.68
CA ASN A 219 -12.26 -0.20 5.99
C ASN A 219 -11.46 -1.19 5.14
N GLN A 220 -11.99 -2.38 4.87
CA GLN A 220 -11.34 -3.33 3.97
C GLN A 220 -11.13 -2.72 2.59
N LEU A 221 -12.18 -2.12 2.01
CA LEU A 221 -12.09 -1.43 0.73
C LEU A 221 -11.06 -0.30 0.76
N ALA A 222 -11.07 0.56 1.78
CA ALA A 222 -10.06 1.60 1.95
C ALA A 222 -8.62 1.02 2.02
N GLY A 223 -8.48 -0.15 2.66
CA GLY A 223 -7.22 -0.89 2.74
C GLY A 223 -6.70 -1.35 1.37
N TRP A 224 -7.58 -1.91 0.54
CA TRP A 224 -7.27 -2.30 -0.85
C TRP A 224 -6.92 -1.10 -1.72
N MET A 225 -7.66 0.01 -1.60
CA MET A 225 -7.41 1.22 -2.37
C MET A 225 -6.08 1.90 -1.98
N ALA A 226 -5.75 1.93 -0.70
CA ALA A 226 -4.46 2.44 -0.22
C ALA A 226 -3.30 1.60 -0.78
N TYR A 227 -3.47 0.29 -0.77
CA TYR A 227 -2.50 -0.64 -1.34
C TYR A 227 -2.33 -0.47 -2.86
N ASP A 228 -3.42 -0.23 -3.59
CA ASP A 228 -3.40 0.07 -5.01
C ASP A 228 -2.60 1.33 -5.35
N VAL A 229 -2.58 2.35 -4.49
CA VAL A 229 -1.75 3.56 -4.70
C VAL A 229 -0.36 3.45 -4.06
N GLY A 230 0.02 2.26 -3.57
CA GLY A 230 1.31 2.00 -2.96
C GLY A 230 1.48 2.53 -1.52
N ASP A 231 0.40 2.94 -0.85
CA ASP A 231 0.41 3.35 0.56
C ASP A 231 0.23 2.13 1.48
N VAL A 232 1.34 1.44 1.71
CA VAL A 232 1.39 0.20 2.50
C VAL A 232 0.96 0.42 3.94
N ASP A 233 1.32 1.55 4.54
CA ASP A 233 1.06 1.83 5.96
C ASP A 233 -0.41 2.17 6.19
N ALA A 234 -1.02 2.99 5.32
CA ALA A 234 -2.45 3.24 5.36
C ALA A 234 -3.25 1.95 5.13
N GLY A 235 -2.85 1.13 4.14
CA GLY A 235 -3.48 -0.15 3.85
C GLY A 235 -3.49 -1.09 5.06
N ARG A 236 -2.34 -1.26 5.72
CA ARG A 236 -2.22 -2.06 6.94
C ARG A 236 -3.06 -1.52 8.10
N LYS A 237 -3.13 -0.19 8.26
CA LYS A 237 -3.92 0.44 9.32
C LYS A 237 -5.42 0.17 9.14
N HIS A 238 -5.93 0.35 7.93
CA HIS A 238 -7.34 0.10 7.62
C HIS A 238 -7.73 -1.37 7.84
N LEU A 239 -6.93 -2.32 7.34
CA LEU A 239 -7.21 -3.74 7.53
C LEU A 239 -7.16 -4.15 9.01
N ARG A 240 -6.23 -3.61 9.80
CA ARG A 240 -6.18 -3.88 11.25
C ARG A 240 -7.39 -3.31 11.98
N GLN A 241 -7.86 -2.13 11.58
CA GLN A 241 -9.06 -1.54 12.13
C GLN A 241 -10.29 -2.39 11.78
N ALA A 242 -10.41 -2.85 10.52
CA ALA A 242 -11.47 -3.75 10.11
C ALA A 242 -11.47 -5.04 10.95
N LEU A 243 -10.31 -5.70 11.07
CA LEU A 243 -10.18 -6.92 11.88
C LEU A 243 -10.59 -6.70 13.35
N ARG A 244 -10.22 -5.56 13.94
CA ARG A 244 -10.62 -5.21 15.31
C ARG A 244 -12.14 -5.06 15.41
N LEU A 245 -12.78 -4.36 14.47
CA LEU A 245 -14.23 -4.20 14.45
C LEU A 245 -14.95 -5.54 14.35
N CYS A 246 -14.46 -6.47 13.51
CA CYS A 246 -15.03 -7.81 13.39
C CYS A 246 -14.91 -8.58 14.72
N LYS A 247 -13.75 -8.53 15.38
CA LYS A 247 -13.52 -9.17 16.68
C LYS A 247 -14.40 -8.58 17.79
N ASP A 248 -14.61 -7.27 17.81
CA ASP A 248 -15.44 -6.57 18.80
C ASP A 248 -16.93 -6.98 18.74
N VAL A 249 -17.36 -7.61 17.64
CA VAL A 249 -18.73 -8.13 17.46
C VAL A 249 -18.80 -9.64 17.21
N GLY A 250 -17.68 -10.35 17.38
CA GLY A 250 -17.62 -11.81 17.21
C GLY A 250 -17.96 -12.29 15.79
N ASP A 251 -17.64 -11.50 14.77
CA ASP A 251 -17.85 -11.90 13.37
C ASP A 251 -16.62 -12.64 12.84
N ASP A 252 -16.61 -13.96 13.03
CA ASP A 252 -15.51 -14.84 12.59
C ASP A 252 -15.37 -14.89 11.06
N ALA A 253 -16.46 -14.71 10.30
CA ALA A 253 -16.41 -14.75 8.85
C ALA A 253 -15.70 -13.52 8.27
N LEU A 254 -16.11 -12.33 8.69
CA LEU A 254 -15.40 -11.12 8.27
C LEU A 254 -13.99 -11.05 8.88
N ALA A 255 -13.75 -11.58 10.08
CA ALA A 255 -12.41 -11.65 10.63
C ALA A 255 -11.47 -12.54 9.79
N ALA A 256 -11.95 -13.69 9.30
CA ALA A 256 -11.21 -14.56 8.40
C ALA A 256 -10.88 -13.85 7.08
N GLU A 257 -11.86 -13.18 6.47
CA GLU A 257 -11.68 -12.36 5.26
C GLU A 257 -10.61 -11.27 5.45
N MET A 258 -10.63 -10.54 6.57
CA MET A 258 -9.61 -9.52 6.83
C MET A 258 -8.21 -10.13 6.93
N LEU A 259 -8.08 -11.30 7.55
CA LEU A 259 -6.79 -12.00 7.68
C LEU A 259 -6.31 -12.57 6.34
N ALA A 260 -7.22 -13.12 5.53
CA ALA A 260 -6.93 -13.59 4.17
C ALA A 260 -6.46 -12.43 3.27
N GLY A 261 -7.13 -11.28 3.31
CA GLY A 261 -6.71 -10.06 2.61
C GLY A 261 -5.33 -9.55 3.06
N MET A 262 -5.05 -9.53 4.36
CA MET A 262 -3.71 -9.19 4.86
C MET A 262 -2.65 -10.20 4.40
N SER A 263 -2.97 -11.50 4.37
CA SER A 263 -2.08 -12.54 3.86
C SER A 263 -1.74 -12.31 2.38
N HIS A 264 -2.75 -11.99 1.57
CA HIS A 264 -2.57 -11.61 0.17
C HIS A 264 -1.60 -10.42 0.03
N HIS A 265 -1.78 -9.37 0.83
CA HIS A 265 -0.89 -8.21 0.82
C HIS A 265 0.56 -8.61 1.20
N ALA A 266 0.73 -9.41 2.25
CA ALA A 266 2.04 -9.88 2.67
C ALA A 266 2.73 -10.72 1.58
N ALA A 267 1.97 -11.57 0.88
CA ALA A 267 2.48 -12.38 -0.22
C ALA A 267 2.99 -11.51 -1.38
N PHE A 268 2.24 -10.48 -1.79
CA PHE A 268 2.67 -9.57 -2.84
C PHE A 268 3.94 -8.80 -2.48
N PHE A 269 4.08 -8.34 -1.22
CA PHE A 269 5.31 -7.73 -0.74
C PHE A 269 6.41 -8.75 -0.39
N ARG A 270 6.31 -9.99 -0.90
CA ARG A 270 7.29 -11.06 -0.72
C ARG A 270 7.69 -11.25 0.74
N SER A 271 6.70 -11.18 1.65
CA SER A 271 6.84 -11.42 3.09
C SER A 271 6.21 -12.77 3.47
N PRO A 272 6.82 -13.90 3.08
CA PRO A 272 6.18 -15.21 3.08
C PRO A 272 5.80 -15.73 4.47
N LEU A 273 6.63 -15.50 5.49
CA LEU A 273 6.34 -15.95 6.86
C LEU A 273 5.08 -15.27 7.40
N VAL A 274 4.98 -13.95 7.21
CA VAL A 274 3.82 -13.15 7.61
C VAL A 274 2.57 -13.58 6.83
N ALA A 275 2.72 -13.89 5.54
CA ALA A 275 1.61 -14.38 4.73
C ALA A 275 1.04 -15.70 5.26
N VAL A 276 1.91 -16.67 5.60
CA VAL A 276 1.50 -17.95 6.18
C VAL A 276 0.85 -17.78 7.55
N ASP A 277 1.43 -16.96 8.43
CA ASP A 277 0.88 -16.74 9.77
C ASP A 277 -0.53 -16.12 9.71
N LEU A 278 -0.73 -15.12 8.84
CA LEU A 278 -2.03 -14.49 8.62
C LEU A 278 -3.03 -15.47 8.00
N ALA A 279 -2.62 -16.27 7.02
CA ALA A 279 -3.49 -17.26 6.40
C ALA A 279 -3.94 -18.34 7.39
N ARG A 280 -3.06 -18.78 8.29
CA ARG A 280 -3.44 -19.72 9.36
C ARG A 280 -4.44 -19.11 10.33
N GLY A 281 -4.26 -17.86 10.72
CA GLY A 281 -5.27 -17.14 11.49
C GLY A 281 -6.62 -17.01 10.75
N ALA A 282 -6.58 -16.84 9.43
CA ALA A 282 -7.77 -16.87 8.59
C ALA A 282 -8.44 -18.25 8.60
N ARG A 283 -7.66 -19.34 8.46
CA ARG A 283 -8.15 -20.72 8.52
C ARG A 283 -8.82 -21.02 9.86
N ASP A 284 -8.18 -20.63 10.96
CA ASP A 284 -8.73 -20.81 12.30
C ASP A 284 -10.09 -20.12 12.41
N SER A 285 -10.21 -18.88 11.90
CA SER A 285 -11.46 -18.12 11.93
C SER A 285 -12.53 -18.70 11.01
N ALA A 286 -12.15 -19.07 9.77
CA ALA A 286 -13.05 -19.68 8.78
C ALA A 286 -13.60 -21.05 9.23
N SER A 287 -12.85 -21.80 10.03
CA SER A 287 -13.29 -23.11 10.56
C SER A 287 -14.55 -23.02 11.44
N ARG A 288 -14.83 -21.83 12.01
CA ARG A 288 -15.95 -21.59 12.93
C ARG A 288 -17.23 -21.09 12.25
N THR A 289 -17.22 -20.87 10.93
CA THR A 289 -18.32 -20.19 10.22
C THR A 289 -19.24 -21.12 9.44
N GLY A 290 -18.79 -22.35 9.16
CA GLY A 290 -19.47 -23.27 8.24
C GLY A 290 -19.41 -22.87 6.76
N LEU A 291 -18.70 -21.80 6.40
CA LEU A 291 -18.58 -21.33 5.01
C LEU A 291 -17.42 -22.05 4.31
N GLY A 292 -17.71 -23.12 3.57
CA GLY A 292 -16.69 -23.91 2.86
C GLY A 292 -15.85 -23.09 1.86
N VAL A 293 -16.47 -22.14 1.14
CA VAL A 293 -15.79 -21.23 0.22
C VAL A 293 -14.73 -20.37 0.94
N LEU A 294 -15.04 -19.87 2.14
CA LEU A 294 -14.12 -19.08 2.95
C LEU A 294 -12.97 -19.92 3.50
N GLN A 295 -13.22 -21.20 3.80
CA GLN A 295 -12.18 -22.15 4.19
C GLN A 295 -11.23 -22.44 3.03
N ALA A 296 -11.77 -22.60 1.81
CA ALA A 296 -10.98 -22.75 0.60
C ALA A 296 -10.10 -21.52 0.32
N GLU A 297 -10.65 -20.31 0.48
CA GLU A 297 -9.88 -19.07 0.36
C GLU A 297 -8.72 -19.03 1.37
N ALA A 298 -9.01 -19.25 2.65
CA ALA A 298 -7.98 -19.22 3.68
C ALA A 298 -6.86 -20.26 3.41
N ALA A 299 -7.23 -21.45 2.94
CA ALA A 299 -6.29 -22.48 2.54
C ALA A 299 -5.42 -22.03 1.35
N VAL A 300 -6.00 -21.44 0.30
CA VAL A 300 -5.21 -21.01 -0.87
C VAL A 300 -4.26 -19.85 -0.55
N MET A 301 -4.61 -18.99 0.42
CA MET A 301 -3.67 -17.96 0.92
C MET A 301 -2.49 -18.58 1.66
N GLU A 302 -2.71 -19.64 2.45
CA GLU A 302 -1.61 -20.38 3.10
C GLU A 302 -0.72 -21.05 2.06
N ALA A 303 -1.31 -21.70 1.06
CA ALA A 303 -0.58 -22.33 -0.04
C ALA A 303 0.32 -21.32 -0.77
N HIS A 304 -0.17 -20.10 -1.02
CA HIS A 304 0.62 -19.05 -1.66
C HIS A 304 1.80 -18.60 -0.80
N GLY A 305 1.59 -18.41 0.50
CA GLY A 305 2.67 -18.14 1.45
C GLY A 305 3.73 -19.25 1.47
N LEU A 306 3.31 -20.52 1.44
CA LEU A 306 4.21 -21.69 1.39
C LEU A 306 4.96 -21.79 0.05
N ALA A 307 4.30 -21.47 -1.07
CA ALA A 307 4.92 -21.43 -2.39
C ALA A 307 6.05 -20.39 -2.44
N LEU A 308 5.84 -19.21 -1.85
CA LEU A 308 6.87 -18.18 -1.72
C LEU A 308 8.06 -18.61 -0.85
N GLN A 309 7.87 -19.53 0.11
CA GLN A 309 8.95 -20.17 0.87
C GLN A 309 9.64 -21.29 0.10
N ARG A 310 9.18 -21.60 -1.12
CA ARG A 310 9.61 -22.73 -1.95
C ARG A 310 9.36 -24.10 -1.30
N ASP A 311 8.42 -24.20 -0.34
CA ASP A 311 7.98 -25.47 0.24
C ASP A 311 6.94 -26.14 -0.69
N SER A 312 7.43 -26.68 -1.81
CA SER A 312 6.61 -27.27 -2.87
C SER A 312 5.67 -28.36 -2.34
N ARG A 313 6.16 -29.23 -1.45
CA ARG A 313 5.36 -30.34 -0.91
C ARG A 313 4.15 -29.83 -0.12
N LYS A 314 4.36 -28.89 0.81
CA LYS A 314 3.26 -28.36 1.62
C LYS A 314 2.34 -27.47 0.79
N ALA A 315 2.89 -26.61 -0.07
CA ALA A 315 2.09 -25.74 -0.93
C ALA A 315 1.12 -26.56 -1.79
N VAL A 316 1.58 -27.61 -2.47
CA VAL A 316 0.74 -28.47 -3.31
C VAL A 316 -0.30 -29.24 -2.49
N ALA A 317 0.06 -29.72 -1.30
CA ALA A 317 -0.89 -30.39 -0.43
C ALA A 317 -2.04 -29.46 -0.01
N VAL A 318 -1.73 -28.22 0.38
CA VAL A 318 -2.73 -27.22 0.77
C VAL A 318 -3.53 -26.71 -0.44
N LEU A 319 -2.94 -26.62 -1.63
CA LEU A 319 -3.69 -26.34 -2.86
C LEU A 319 -4.77 -27.40 -3.10
N ARG A 320 -4.42 -28.70 -3.03
CA ARG A 320 -5.41 -29.78 -3.18
C ARG A 320 -6.52 -29.73 -2.14
N GLU A 321 -6.17 -29.37 -0.90
CA GLU A 321 -7.16 -29.14 0.16
C GLU A 321 -8.10 -27.97 -0.20
N ALA A 322 -7.56 -26.84 -0.66
CA ALA A 322 -8.35 -25.67 -1.06
C ALA A 322 -9.33 -26.00 -2.20
N GLU A 323 -8.87 -26.75 -3.23
CA GLU A 323 -9.73 -27.22 -4.32
C GLU A 323 -10.85 -28.14 -3.81
N ALA A 324 -10.53 -29.10 -2.95
CA ALA A 324 -11.54 -30.00 -2.38
C ALA A 324 -12.59 -29.24 -1.54
N LEU A 325 -12.16 -28.28 -0.72
CA LEU A 325 -13.06 -27.42 0.06
C LEU A 325 -13.96 -26.57 -0.85
N PHE A 326 -13.40 -26.03 -1.93
CA PHE A 326 -14.16 -25.22 -2.88
C PHE A 326 -15.21 -26.07 -3.61
N SER A 327 -14.83 -27.22 -4.15
CA SER A 327 -15.74 -28.15 -4.83
C SER A 327 -16.84 -28.66 -3.89
N ALA A 328 -16.52 -28.97 -2.63
CA ALA A 328 -17.52 -29.40 -1.65
C ALA A 328 -18.51 -28.30 -1.28
N ALA A 329 -18.15 -27.03 -1.46
CA ALA A 329 -19.01 -25.88 -1.18
C ALA A 329 -19.84 -25.43 -2.39
N GLU A 330 -19.71 -26.08 -3.55
CA GLU A 330 -20.46 -25.73 -4.76
C GLU A 330 -21.97 -25.76 -4.51
N GLY A 331 -22.67 -24.73 -4.99
CA GLY A 331 -24.12 -24.55 -4.75
C GLY A 331 -24.50 -24.00 -3.37
N SER A 332 -23.54 -23.78 -2.46
CA SER A 332 -23.80 -23.13 -1.18
C SER A 332 -24.07 -21.63 -1.34
N SER A 333 -24.99 -21.10 -0.54
CA SER A 333 -25.17 -19.65 -0.42
C SER A 333 -23.96 -19.03 0.27
N VAL A 334 -23.36 -18.00 -0.36
CA VAL A 334 -22.26 -17.21 0.21
C VAL A 334 -22.69 -15.77 0.41
N PRO A 335 -22.16 -15.07 1.44
CA PRO A 335 -22.37 -13.64 1.59
C PRO A 335 -21.89 -12.85 0.37
N GLU A 336 -22.57 -11.76 0.04
CA GLU A 336 -22.26 -10.91 -1.12
C GLU A 336 -20.78 -10.48 -1.17
N TRP A 337 -20.19 -10.13 -0.02
CA TRP A 337 -18.79 -9.70 0.07
C TRP A 337 -17.78 -10.79 -0.28
N LEU A 338 -18.15 -12.08 -0.22
CA LEU A 338 -17.30 -13.22 -0.60
C LEU A 338 -17.48 -13.61 -2.06
N GLY A 339 -18.46 -13.04 -2.76
CA GLY A 339 -18.82 -13.41 -4.14
C GLY A 339 -17.71 -13.18 -5.18
N TYR A 340 -16.64 -12.45 -4.83
CA TYR A 340 -15.46 -12.29 -5.69
C TYR A 340 -14.57 -13.55 -5.74
N PHE A 341 -14.66 -14.42 -4.73
CA PHE A 341 -13.85 -15.63 -4.64
C PHE A 341 -14.55 -16.77 -5.38
N ASP A 342 -14.44 -16.71 -6.72
CA ASP A 342 -15.00 -17.69 -7.65
C ASP A 342 -13.93 -18.66 -8.18
N ALA A 343 -14.32 -19.52 -9.12
CA ALA A 343 -13.42 -20.48 -9.76
C ALA A 343 -12.26 -19.80 -10.50
N ALA A 344 -12.49 -18.62 -11.10
CA ALA A 344 -11.46 -17.88 -11.80
C ALA A 344 -10.44 -17.27 -10.82
N TYR A 345 -10.89 -16.76 -9.67
CA TYR A 345 -10.01 -16.28 -8.61
C TYR A 345 -9.19 -17.42 -7.99
N LEU A 346 -9.83 -18.57 -7.71
CA LEU A 346 -9.14 -19.76 -7.23
C LEU A 346 -8.05 -20.20 -8.23
N ALA A 347 -8.38 -20.24 -9.52
CA ALA A 347 -7.42 -20.56 -10.56
C ALA A 347 -6.25 -19.56 -10.61
N ALA A 348 -6.51 -18.26 -10.46
CA ALA A 348 -5.45 -17.25 -10.39
C ALA A 348 -4.47 -17.53 -9.24
N LYS A 349 -4.99 -17.97 -8.09
CA LYS A 349 -4.16 -18.31 -6.92
C LYS A 349 -3.31 -19.55 -7.13
N PHE A 350 -3.86 -20.57 -7.78
CA PHE A 350 -3.09 -21.75 -8.18
C PHE A 350 -1.96 -21.39 -9.16
N ALA A 351 -2.27 -20.58 -10.18
CA ALA A 351 -1.28 -20.09 -11.14
C ALA A 351 -0.14 -19.33 -10.45
N HIS A 352 -0.47 -18.43 -9.51
CA HIS A 352 0.52 -17.74 -8.68
C HIS A 352 1.41 -18.73 -7.91
N CYS A 353 0.82 -19.70 -7.22
CA CYS A 353 1.55 -20.69 -6.44
C CYS A 353 2.49 -21.54 -7.31
N PHE A 354 2.00 -22.10 -8.43
CA PHE A 354 2.84 -22.91 -9.31
C PHE A 354 3.97 -22.11 -9.96
N ARG A 355 3.70 -20.87 -10.38
CA ARG A 355 4.73 -19.96 -10.88
C ARG A 355 5.79 -19.66 -9.80
N ASP A 356 5.37 -19.34 -8.58
CA ASP A 356 6.28 -19.12 -7.44
C ASP A 356 6.99 -20.41 -6.97
N LEU A 357 6.59 -21.59 -7.44
CA LEU A 357 7.34 -22.84 -7.27
C LEU A 357 8.27 -23.16 -8.45
N GLY A 358 8.30 -22.33 -9.50
CA GLY A 358 9.06 -22.59 -10.72
C GLY A 358 8.45 -23.68 -11.62
N ARG A 359 7.15 -23.98 -11.44
CA ARG A 359 6.41 -25.01 -12.18
C ARG A 359 5.51 -24.34 -13.22
N SER A 360 6.15 -23.63 -14.16
CA SER A 360 5.47 -22.79 -15.16
C SER A 360 4.52 -23.57 -16.06
N ASP A 361 4.83 -24.82 -16.38
CA ASP A 361 3.99 -25.68 -17.23
C ASP A 361 2.64 -25.99 -16.56
N GLU A 362 2.66 -26.24 -15.25
CA GLU A 362 1.44 -26.45 -14.47
C GLU A 362 0.69 -25.14 -14.24
N ALA A 363 1.41 -24.03 -14.08
CA ALA A 363 0.82 -22.72 -13.83
C ALA A 363 -0.05 -22.21 -15.00
N GLU A 364 0.32 -22.52 -16.25
CA GLU A 364 -0.35 -21.99 -17.44
C GLU A 364 -1.83 -22.37 -17.50
N GLY A 365 -2.17 -23.64 -17.28
CA GLY A 365 -3.57 -24.10 -17.35
C GLY A 365 -4.47 -23.34 -16.37
N PHE A 366 -3.96 -23.07 -15.17
CA PHE A 366 -4.64 -22.26 -14.16
C PHE A 366 -4.69 -20.77 -14.56
N ALA A 367 -3.60 -20.23 -15.13
CA ALA A 367 -3.55 -18.84 -15.56
C ALA A 367 -4.57 -18.56 -16.68
N ARG A 368 -4.73 -19.48 -17.64
CA ARG A 368 -5.75 -19.37 -18.70
C ARG A 368 -7.17 -19.43 -18.14
N ARG A 369 -7.48 -20.41 -17.27
CA ARG A 369 -8.79 -20.47 -16.60
C ARG A 369 -9.08 -19.22 -15.77
N SER A 370 -8.05 -18.61 -15.17
CA SER A 370 -8.22 -17.38 -14.42
C SER A 370 -8.66 -16.17 -15.27
N LEU A 371 -8.61 -16.25 -16.60
CA LEU A 371 -9.11 -15.21 -17.50
C LEU A 371 -10.62 -15.31 -17.75
N GLU A 372 -11.26 -16.42 -17.36
CA GLU A 372 -12.72 -16.63 -17.38
C GLU A 372 -13.43 -15.85 -16.26
N MET A 373 -12.87 -14.71 -15.84
CA MET A 373 -13.48 -13.83 -14.85
C MET A 373 -14.72 -13.13 -15.41
N SER A 374 -15.66 -12.87 -14.50
CA SER A 374 -16.84 -12.04 -14.78
C SER A 374 -16.50 -10.61 -15.22
N GLU A 375 -17.42 -9.97 -15.93
CA GLU A 375 -17.32 -8.54 -16.28
C GLU A 375 -17.32 -7.65 -15.02
N GLY A 376 -16.77 -6.43 -15.12
CA GLY A 376 -16.66 -5.50 -13.97
C GLY A 376 -15.45 -5.71 -13.06
N TYR A 377 -14.56 -6.66 -13.40
CA TYR A 377 -13.28 -6.92 -12.73
C TYR A 377 -12.08 -6.58 -13.62
N GLU A 378 -12.12 -5.45 -14.31
CA GLU A 378 -11.13 -5.01 -15.31
C GLU A 378 -9.71 -4.98 -14.75
N ARG A 379 -9.55 -4.48 -13.52
CA ARG A 379 -8.26 -4.49 -12.80
C ARG A 379 -7.75 -5.92 -12.54
N GLY A 380 -8.64 -6.81 -12.08
CA GLY A 380 -8.28 -8.21 -11.82
C GLY A 380 -7.89 -8.96 -13.09
N ARG A 381 -8.64 -8.72 -14.18
CA ARG A 381 -8.35 -9.29 -15.49
C ARG A 381 -6.96 -8.88 -15.98
N LEU A 382 -6.57 -7.61 -15.81
CA LEU A 382 -5.21 -7.16 -16.13
C LEU A 382 -4.16 -7.97 -15.38
N PHE A 383 -4.32 -8.12 -14.06
CA PHE A 383 -3.35 -8.86 -13.24
C PHE A 383 -3.21 -10.31 -13.70
N ASN A 384 -4.32 -10.97 -14.05
CA ASN A 384 -4.32 -12.35 -14.55
C ASN A 384 -3.71 -12.45 -15.96
N THR A 385 -3.94 -11.46 -16.83
CA THR A 385 -3.29 -11.41 -18.16
C THR A 385 -1.78 -11.22 -18.03
N ALA A 386 -1.32 -10.31 -17.16
CA ALA A 386 0.11 -10.13 -16.89
C ALA A 386 0.73 -11.38 -16.22
N LEU A 387 -0.01 -12.05 -15.34
CA LEU A 387 0.41 -13.33 -14.77
C LEU A 387 0.62 -14.39 -15.86
N LEU A 388 -0.31 -14.55 -16.80
CA LEU A 388 -0.15 -15.46 -17.94
C LEU A 388 1.08 -15.10 -18.79
N ALA A 389 1.26 -13.82 -19.14
CA ALA A 389 2.43 -13.37 -19.88
C ALA A 389 3.75 -13.73 -19.16
N SER A 390 3.79 -13.53 -17.83
CA SER A 390 4.97 -13.89 -17.03
C SER A 390 5.26 -15.39 -17.04
N ILE A 391 4.22 -16.24 -17.03
CA ILE A 391 4.35 -17.70 -17.07
C ILE A 391 4.84 -18.17 -18.44
N LEU A 392 4.31 -17.58 -19.51
CA LEU A 392 4.77 -17.86 -20.88
C LEU A 392 6.23 -17.45 -21.09
N ALA A 393 6.65 -16.33 -20.49
CA ALA A 393 8.05 -15.90 -20.49
C ALA A 393 8.96 -16.91 -19.76
N ASP A 394 8.51 -17.45 -18.62
CA ASP A 394 9.25 -18.51 -17.89
C ASP A 394 9.42 -19.78 -18.72
N GLN A 395 8.42 -20.12 -19.56
CA GLN A 395 8.47 -21.22 -20.52
C GLN A 395 9.28 -20.90 -21.79
N ARG A 396 9.81 -19.69 -21.92
CA ARG A 396 10.51 -19.18 -23.13
C ARG A 396 9.65 -19.13 -24.39
N ARG A 397 8.32 -19.03 -24.25
CA ARG A 397 7.39 -18.77 -25.37
C ARG A 397 7.30 -17.26 -25.61
N VAL A 398 8.41 -16.69 -26.09
CA VAL A 398 8.67 -15.25 -26.12
C VAL A 398 7.60 -14.48 -26.90
N GLU A 399 7.23 -14.97 -28.08
CA GLU A 399 6.27 -14.31 -28.97
C GLU A 399 4.91 -14.19 -28.29
N GLU A 400 4.39 -15.28 -27.75
CA GLU A 400 3.10 -15.30 -27.07
C GLU A 400 3.13 -14.53 -25.76
N ALA A 401 4.23 -14.61 -25.00
CA ALA A 401 4.43 -13.83 -23.79
C ALA A 401 4.37 -12.32 -24.10
N CYS A 402 4.96 -11.88 -25.22
CA CYS A 402 4.92 -10.50 -25.65
C CYS A 402 3.52 -10.09 -26.12
N GLU A 403 2.82 -10.93 -26.88
CA GLU A 403 1.45 -10.68 -27.32
C GLU A 403 0.49 -10.49 -26.12
N VAL A 404 0.54 -11.42 -25.17
CA VAL A 404 -0.25 -11.36 -23.94
C VAL A 404 0.19 -10.17 -23.07
N GLY A 405 1.49 -9.87 -23.02
CA GLY A 405 2.03 -8.70 -22.32
C GLY A 405 1.53 -7.37 -22.89
N LEU A 406 1.48 -7.24 -24.22
CA LEU A 406 0.90 -6.08 -24.91
C LEU A 406 -0.60 -5.96 -24.64
N ALA A 407 -1.33 -7.08 -24.59
CA ALA A 407 -2.73 -7.07 -24.21
C ALA A 407 -2.93 -6.55 -22.78
N ALA A 408 -2.13 -7.01 -21.80
CA ALA A 408 -2.16 -6.51 -20.44
C ALA A 408 -1.82 -5.00 -20.35
N LEU A 409 -0.85 -4.54 -21.15
CA LEU A 409 -0.46 -3.13 -21.20
C LEU A 409 -1.58 -2.23 -21.76
N ARG A 410 -2.27 -2.67 -22.81
CA ARG A 410 -3.44 -1.94 -23.35
C ARG A 410 -4.56 -1.80 -22.31
N MET A 411 -4.74 -2.79 -21.44
CA MET A 411 -5.71 -2.71 -20.34
C MET A 411 -5.28 -1.70 -19.26
N ALA A 412 -3.99 -1.42 -19.11
CA ALA A 412 -3.45 -0.55 -18.08
C ALA A 412 -3.80 0.93 -18.26
N VAL A 413 -4.04 1.37 -19.49
CA VAL A 413 -4.21 2.79 -19.87
C VAL A 413 -5.24 3.53 -19.00
N ASN A 414 -6.31 2.85 -18.60
CA ASN A 414 -7.41 3.45 -17.85
C ASN A 414 -7.42 3.08 -16.35
N LEU A 415 -6.34 2.47 -15.84
CA LEU A 415 -6.27 1.95 -14.48
C LEU A 415 -5.24 2.72 -13.65
N ASN A 416 -5.66 3.23 -12.49
CA ASN A 416 -4.77 3.88 -11.53
C ASN A 416 -4.40 2.91 -10.39
N SER A 417 -3.35 2.10 -10.60
CA SER A 417 -2.84 1.13 -9.62
C SER A 417 -1.33 0.89 -9.78
N VAL A 418 -0.57 1.05 -8.68
CA VAL A 418 0.85 0.70 -8.56
C VAL A 418 1.08 -0.79 -8.81
N ARG A 419 0.12 -1.65 -8.46
CA ARG A 419 0.24 -3.10 -8.70
C ARG A 419 0.27 -3.42 -10.18
N THR A 420 -0.46 -2.67 -11.01
CA THR A 420 -0.40 -2.80 -12.48
C THR A 420 1.05 -2.64 -12.95
N VAL A 421 1.74 -1.63 -12.45
CA VAL A 421 3.17 -1.40 -12.75
C VAL A 421 4.02 -2.57 -12.27
N THR A 422 3.80 -3.08 -11.05
CA THR A 422 4.55 -4.23 -10.53
C THR A 422 4.38 -5.49 -11.38
N TYR A 423 3.15 -5.82 -11.80
CA TYR A 423 2.89 -7.00 -12.63
C TYR A 423 3.52 -6.87 -14.02
N LEU A 424 3.41 -5.69 -14.64
CA LEU A 424 4.01 -5.43 -15.95
C LEU A 424 5.55 -5.38 -15.88
N ALA A 425 6.12 -4.88 -14.78
CA ALA A 425 7.55 -4.92 -14.53
C ALA A 425 8.07 -6.35 -14.31
N ASP A 426 7.29 -7.24 -13.69
CA ASP A 426 7.62 -8.68 -13.58
C ASP A 426 7.67 -9.36 -14.95
N VAL A 427 6.70 -9.06 -15.84
CA VAL A 427 6.76 -9.51 -17.25
C VAL A 427 8.02 -8.98 -17.93
N ALA A 428 8.32 -7.69 -17.77
CA ALA A 428 9.49 -7.07 -18.38
C ALA A 428 10.80 -7.71 -17.91
N ALA A 429 10.92 -7.98 -16.60
CA ALA A 429 12.09 -8.61 -16.01
C ALA A 429 12.33 -10.03 -16.56
N ARG A 430 11.26 -10.80 -16.76
CA ARG A 430 11.35 -12.17 -17.32
C ARG A 430 11.67 -12.19 -18.81
N LEU A 431 11.24 -11.16 -19.55
CA LEU A 431 11.56 -11.01 -20.96
C LEU A 431 12.91 -10.32 -21.23
N ALA A 432 13.56 -9.76 -20.20
CA ALA A 432 14.84 -9.07 -20.35
C ALA A 432 15.93 -9.90 -21.05
N PRO A 433 16.08 -11.23 -20.80
CA PRO A 433 17.03 -12.07 -21.54
C PRO A 433 16.76 -12.16 -23.05
N PHE A 434 15.55 -11.81 -23.50
CA PHE A 434 15.10 -11.87 -24.89
C PHE A 434 14.97 -10.48 -25.53
N ALA A 435 15.57 -9.44 -24.93
CA ALA A 435 15.44 -8.06 -25.42
C ALA A 435 15.99 -7.82 -26.84
N GLY A 436 16.78 -8.77 -27.39
CA GLY A 436 17.22 -8.74 -28.78
C GLY A 436 16.17 -9.20 -29.80
N GLU A 437 15.09 -9.86 -29.34
CA GLU A 437 14.00 -10.29 -30.23
C GLU A 437 13.12 -9.08 -30.61
N PRO A 438 12.76 -8.89 -31.90
CA PRO A 438 11.97 -7.74 -32.34
C PRO A 438 10.67 -7.54 -31.56
N VAL A 439 9.97 -8.64 -31.26
CA VAL A 439 8.69 -8.66 -30.54
C VAL A 439 8.84 -8.19 -29.08
N ALA A 440 9.94 -8.53 -28.42
CA ALA A 440 10.24 -8.04 -27.08
C ALA A 440 10.63 -6.56 -27.11
N GLY A 441 11.34 -6.13 -28.16
CA GLY A 441 11.68 -4.73 -28.40
C GLY A 441 10.45 -3.81 -28.49
N GLU A 442 9.41 -4.25 -29.19
CA GLU A 442 8.13 -3.54 -29.30
C GLU A 442 7.44 -3.39 -27.92
N LEU A 443 7.29 -4.49 -27.19
CA LEU A 443 6.72 -4.46 -25.84
C LEU A 443 7.48 -3.52 -24.91
N PHE A 444 8.82 -3.56 -24.94
CA PHE A 444 9.63 -2.68 -24.10
C PHE A 444 9.53 -1.20 -24.51
N ALA A 445 9.35 -0.90 -25.80
CA ALA A 445 9.12 0.47 -26.25
C ALA A 445 7.78 1.01 -25.72
N GLU A 446 6.72 0.21 -25.81
CA GLU A 446 5.40 0.54 -25.28
C GLU A 446 5.40 0.70 -23.75
N MET A 447 6.05 -0.22 -23.02
CA MET A 447 6.21 -0.11 -21.56
C MET A 447 6.94 1.18 -21.15
N ARG A 448 8.02 1.55 -21.87
CA ARG A 448 8.74 2.82 -21.63
C ARG A 448 7.87 4.04 -21.92
N ALA A 449 7.05 4.01 -22.97
CA ALA A 449 6.11 5.09 -23.28
C ALA A 449 5.09 5.33 -22.16
N MET A 450 4.72 4.28 -21.42
CA MET A 450 3.85 4.35 -20.23
C MET A 450 4.62 4.60 -18.92
N GLY A 451 5.94 4.78 -18.96
CA GLY A 451 6.76 5.00 -17.77
C GLY A 451 6.99 3.75 -16.90
N ILE A 452 6.73 2.55 -17.45
CA ILE A 452 7.00 1.27 -16.81
C ILE A 452 8.44 0.88 -17.14
N VAL A 453 9.34 1.00 -16.18
CA VAL A 453 10.76 0.66 -16.35
C VAL A 453 11.00 -0.74 -15.77
N GLY A 454 11.35 -1.70 -16.62
CA GLY A 454 11.81 -3.01 -16.19
C GLY A 454 13.15 -2.90 -15.46
N SER A 455 13.33 -3.64 -14.37
CA SER A 455 14.54 -3.67 -13.54
C SER A 455 15.71 -4.38 -14.24
N ALA A 456 16.04 -4.00 -15.48
CA ALA A 456 17.24 -4.44 -16.19
C ALA A 456 18.45 -3.52 -15.95
N GLU A 457 18.24 -2.37 -15.28
CA GLU A 457 19.32 -1.46 -14.89
C GLU A 457 19.53 -1.47 -13.38
N GLY A 458 20.43 -2.35 -12.92
CA GLY A 458 21.20 -2.17 -11.68
C GLY A 458 20.51 -2.58 -10.36
N GLN A 459 20.52 -3.88 -10.07
CA GLN A 459 20.65 -4.38 -8.69
C GLN A 459 22.03 -5.01 -8.51
N ASP A 460 23.06 -4.16 -8.52
CA ASP A 460 24.34 -4.43 -7.86
C ASP A 460 24.60 -3.25 -6.93
N VAL A 461 24.06 -3.34 -5.69
CA VAL A 461 24.64 -2.76 -4.45
C VAL A 461 24.14 -3.56 -3.25
#